data_AF-A0A8H3I2A2-F1
#
_entry.id   AF-A0A8H3I2A2-F1
#
_cell.length_a   1.000
_cell.length_b   1.000
_cell.length_c   1.000
_cell.angle_alpha   90.00
_cell.angle_beta   90.00
_cell.angle_gamma   90.00
#
_symmetry.space_group_name_H-M   'P 1'
#
loop_
_entity.id
_entity.type
_entity.pdbx_description
1 polymer ?
#
loop_
_entity_poly.entity_id
_entity_poly.type
_entity_poly.pdbx_seq_one_letter_code
_entity_poly.pdbx_strand_id
1 'polypeptide(L)'
;MLRTFASARSAIPRSGPFKSSLARRCLATEAQSQSTRAQKPEGDISAIFPSLSGVVHEALPPRFSQLKKDFLPTTEARDRLMAGWIDLLGALREGVAELQAKGNEAIPEVSYAEVERGSKSWQDEVRKRGSVVVRDVVDDAEVLGWKQQVLEYVKENPQVKGFPADNKQVFELYWSRPQVLARSHPNLLKTTQAMLSLFEAGPEDEVSLSTPLSYADRLRIRLPGDAKFALGPHIDGGGLERWEDVEYRKCYTEILAGNWRNHDSFKIGPRLNANSDLYHAPNQCSVFRGFQGWLALSETGPNEGTLRTYPLLRESVAYVIMRPFFRPVRPILTNSPSLEDLSPSNWVMDLETTDFPGAVPGSGQELNAVSDIPLSVEVLCPGSLLDGL
;
A
#
# COMPACT_ATOMS: atom_id res chain seq x y z
N MET A 1 9.41 77.98 35.55
CA MET A 1 9.01 77.09 34.44
C MET A 1 8.01 76.07 34.95
N LEU A 2 6.77 76.53 35.08
CA LEU A 2 5.58 75.78 35.48
C LEU A 2 4.43 76.56 34.83
N ARG A 3 3.56 75.90 34.06
CA ARG A 3 2.18 76.34 33.79
C ARG A 3 1.43 75.24 33.04
N THR A 4 0.57 74.57 33.79
CA THR A 4 -0.69 73.97 33.36
C THR A 4 -1.60 74.99 32.67
N PHE A 5 -2.33 74.59 31.63
CA PHE A 5 -3.63 75.18 31.27
C PHE A 5 -4.60 74.15 30.68
N ALA A 6 -5.87 74.47 30.86
CA ALA A 6 -7.07 73.64 30.83
C ALA A 6 -7.61 73.20 29.46
N SER A 7 -8.40 72.12 29.51
CA SER A 7 -9.70 71.86 28.87
C SER A 7 -9.96 72.39 27.44
N ALA A 8 -10.22 71.45 26.52
CA ALA A 8 -11.22 71.63 25.47
C ALA A 8 -11.94 70.32 25.17
N ARG A 9 -13.27 70.33 25.38
CA ARG A 9 -14.21 69.32 24.86
C ARG A 9 -14.32 69.52 23.34
N SER A 10 -14.23 68.44 22.57
CA SER A 10 -14.60 68.44 21.15
C SER A 10 -15.72 67.42 20.94
N ALA A 11 -16.84 67.92 20.42
CA ALA A 11 -18.07 67.18 20.16
C ALA A 11 -18.02 66.49 18.78
N ILE A 12 -18.61 65.30 18.76
CA ILE A 12 -18.79 64.39 17.63
C ILE A 12 -19.66 65.04 16.54
N PRO A 13 -19.28 64.98 15.24
CA PRO A 13 -20.23 65.05 14.15
C PRO A 13 -20.71 63.65 13.78
N ARG A 14 -22.04 63.45 13.84
CA ARG A 14 -22.73 62.25 13.34
C ARG A 14 -22.60 62.18 11.82
N SER A 15 -21.98 61.12 11.29
CA SER A 15 -22.11 60.70 9.90
C SER A 15 -22.84 59.36 9.84
N GLY A 16 -23.78 59.26 8.89
CA GLY A 16 -24.78 58.19 8.76
C GLY A 16 -24.23 56.83 8.33
N PRO A 17 -25.11 55.83 8.18
CA PRO A 17 -24.70 54.44 7.99
C PRO A 17 -24.05 54.26 6.62
N PHE A 18 -22.76 53.90 6.63
CA PHE A 18 -22.06 53.32 5.48
C PHE A 18 -22.72 51.98 5.13
N LYS A 19 -23.48 51.96 4.03
CA LYS A 19 -23.89 50.71 3.37
C LYS A 19 -22.65 50.14 2.67
N SER A 20 -21.99 49.17 3.27
CA SER A 20 -21.05 48.32 2.52
C SER A 20 -21.86 47.29 1.75
N SER A 21 -21.90 47.44 0.42
CA SER A 21 -22.37 46.37 -0.45
C SER A 21 -21.29 45.30 -0.49
N LEU A 22 -21.43 44.26 0.35
CA LEU A 22 -20.69 43.02 0.16
C LEU A 22 -21.13 42.42 -1.18
N ALA A 23 -20.33 42.65 -2.21
CA ALA A 23 -20.47 41.91 -3.46
C ALA A 23 -20.25 40.42 -3.14
N ARG A 24 -21.35 39.66 -3.05
CA ARG A 24 -21.32 38.20 -3.09
C ARG A 24 -20.67 37.81 -4.43
N ARG A 25 -19.38 37.50 -4.40
CA ARG A 25 -18.76 36.68 -5.45
C ARG A 25 -19.43 35.31 -5.34
N CYS A 26 -20.43 35.06 -6.19
CA CYS A 26 -20.86 33.71 -6.49
C CYS A 26 -19.68 33.04 -7.19
N LEU A 27 -18.94 32.21 -6.46
CA LEU A 27 -18.16 31.15 -7.08
C LEU A 27 -19.20 30.17 -7.63
N ALA A 28 -19.51 30.31 -8.93
CA ALA A 28 -20.22 29.28 -9.64
C ALA A 28 -19.30 28.07 -9.68
N THR A 29 -19.51 27.12 -8.78
CA THR A 29 -18.97 25.77 -8.91
C THR A 29 -19.68 25.15 -10.10
N GLU A 30 -18.98 24.99 -11.23
CA GLU A 30 -19.39 24.02 -12.23
C GLU A 30 -19.39 22.66 -11.56
N ALA A 31 -20.58 22.23 -11.13
CA ALA A 31 -20.81 20.85 -10.77
C ALA A 31 -20.71 20.03 -12.06
N GLN A 32 -19.49 19.61 -12.39
CA GLN A 32 -19.33 18.43 -13.24
C GLN A 32 -20.17 17.32 -12.59
N SER A 33 -21.05 16.71 -13.38
CA SER A 33 -21.92 15.62 -12.96
C SER A 33 -21.05 14.50 -12.38
N GLN A 34 -20.88 14.50 -11.06
CA GLN A 34 -20.36 13.35 -10.35
C GLN A 34 -21.38 12.24 -10.58
N SER A 35 -20.97 11.27 -11.39
CA SER A 35 -21.52 9.91 -11.34
C SER A 35 -21.75 9.59 -9.86
N THR A 36 -23.01 9.33 -9.48
CA THR A 36 -23.35 8.85 -8.15
C THR A 36 -22.57 7.56 -7.95
N ARG A 37 -21.43 7.63 -7.26
CA ARG A 37 -20.60 6.47 -6.95
C ARG A 37 -21.47 5.54 -6.13
N ALA A 38 -21.96 4.48 -6.76
CA ALA A 38 -22.80 3.50 -6.10
C ALA A 38 -22.07 3.00 -4.86
N GLN A 39 -22.77 2.94 -3.73
CA GLN A 39 -22.20 2.42 -2.49
C GLN A 39 -21.83 0.96 -2.74
N LYS A 40 -20.55 0.62 -2.58
CA LYS A 40 -20.05 -0.73 -2.81
C LYS A 40 -20.70 -1.68 -1.78
N PRO A 41 -20.96 -2.95 -2.15
CA PRO A 41 -21.46 -3.93 -1.20
C PRO A 41 -20.49 -4.08 -0.03
N GLU A 42 -21.01 -3.96 1.20
CA GLU A 42 -20.26 -4.26 2.44
C GLU A 42 -19.98 -5.76 2.49
N GLY A 43 -18.72 -6.15 2.65
CA GLY A 43 -18.29 -7.54 2.87
C GLY A 43 -17.26 -7.62 4.00
N ASP A 44 -16.97 -8.82 4.51
CA ASP A 44 -15.82 -9.02 5.38
C ASP A 44 -14.52 -9.24 4.56
N ILE A 45 -13.38 -9.30 5.24
CA ILE A 45 -12.07 -9.43 4.60
C ILE A 45 -11.91 -10.71 3.76
N SER A 46 -12.69 -11.76 4.00
CA SER A 46 -12.59 -13.00 3.23
C SER A 46 -13.07 -12.84 1.78
N ALA A 47 -13.90 -11.84 1.50
CA ALA A 47 -14.43 -11.58 0.16
C ALA A 47 -13.37 -11.05 -0.85
N ILE A 48 -12.21 -10.58 -0.37
CA ILE A 48 -11.15 -10.00 -1.20
C ILE A 48 -10.13 -11.06 -1.64
N PHE A 49 -10.04 -12.16 -0.90
CA PHE A 49 -9.03 -13.20 -1.09
C PHE A 49 -9.67 -14.50 -1.59
N PRO A 50 -9.58 -14.81 -2.90
CA PRO A 50 -10.03 -16.07 -3.47
C PRO A 50 -9.56 -17.31 -2.70
N SER A 51 -8.31 -17.28 -2.21
CA SER A 51 -7.73 -18.35 -1.40
C SER A 51 -8.47 -18.62 -0.08
N LEU A 52 -9.13 -17.61 0.50
CA LEU A 52 -9.97 -17.77 1.71
C LEU A 52 -11.40 -18.22 1.40
N SER A 53 -11.86 -18.05 0.17
CA SER A 53 -13.25 -18.33 -0.24
C SER A 53 -13.41 -19.63 -1.05
N GLY A 54 -12.32 -20.28 -1.43
CA GLY A 54 -12.34 -21.56 -2.16
C GLY A 54 -12.81 -21.44 -3.61
N VAL A 55 -12.76 -20.23 -4.18
CA VAL A 55 -13.20 -19.94 -5.55
C VAL A 55 -12.22 -20.55 -6.55
N VAL A 56 -12.74 -21.30 -7.52
CA VAL A 56 -11.97 -21.88 -8.62
C VAL A 56 -11.64 -20.77 -9.62
N HIS A 57 -10.36 -20.60 -9.94
CA HIS A 57 -9.91 -19.64 -10.95
C HIS A 57 -10.45 -20.02 -12.33
N GLU A 58 -11.41 -19.25 -12.85
CA GLU A 58 -11.83 -19.35 -14.24
C GLU A 58 -10.74 -18.79 -15.16
N ALA A 59 -10.58 -19.38 -16.34
CA ALA A 59 -9.64 -18.88 -17.34
C ALA A 59 -10.02 -17.45 -17.76
N LEU A 60 -9.03 -16.56 -17.80
CA LEU A 60 -9.25 -15.18 -18.22
C LEU A 60 -9.71 -15.12 -19.69
N PRO A 61 -10.56 -14.15 -20.08
CA PRO A 61 -11.06 -14.05 -21.45
C PRO A 61 -9.93 -13.90 -22.49
N PRO A 62 -10.15 -14.32 -23.77
CA PRO A 62 -9.14 -14.25 -24.84
C PRO A 62 -8.49 -12.88 -25.06
N ARG A 63 -9.14 -11.79 -24.67
CA ARG A 63 -8.57 -10.44 -24.71
C ARG A 63 -7.28 -10.29 -23.90
N PHE A 64 -7.02 -11.16 -22.92
CA PHE A 64 -5.80 -11.13 -22.12
C PHE A 64 -4.58 -11.70 -22.85
N SER A 65 -4.74 -12.67 -23.75
CA SER A 65 -3.63 -13.07 -24.64
C SER A 65 -3.39 -11.99 -25.69
N GLN A 66 -4.45 -11.35 -26.20
CA GLN A 66 -4.31 -10.19 -27.08
C GLN A 66 -3.58 -9.03 -26.37
N LEU A 67 -3.90 -8.75 -25.11
CA LEU A 67 -3.21 -7.72 -24.31
C LEU A 67 -1.71 -8.01 -24.21
N LYS A 68 -1.30 -9.27 -23.99
CA LYS A 68 0.13 -9.65 -24.01
C LYS A 68 0.79 -9.34 -25.36
N LYS A 69 0.11 -9.66 -26.46
CA LYS A 69 0.59 -9.39 -27.83
C LYS A 69 0.69 -7.88 -28.12
N ASP A 70 -0.24 -7.10 -27.60
CA ASP A 70 -0.26 -5.64 -27.78
C ASP A 70 0.90 -4.95 -27.05
N PHE A 71 1.34 -5.48 -25.91
CA PHE A 71 2.56 -5.01 -25.22
C PHE A 71 3.84 -5.35 -26.00
N LEU A 72 3.87 -6.46 -26.72
CA LEU A 72 5.07 -6.98 -27.41
C LEU A 72 4.82 -7.22 -28.91
N PRO A 73 4.50 -6.16 -29.68
CA PRO A 73 4.05 -6.28 -31.06
C PRO A 73 5.19 -6.67 -32.02
N THR A 74 6.45 -6.37 -31.67
CA THR A 74 7.61 -6.62 -32.53
C THR A 74 8.58 -7.61 -31.90
N THR A 75 9.43 -8.22 -32.74
CA THR A 75 10.50 -9.12 -32.28
C THR A 75 11.47 -8.38 -31.35
N GLU A 76 11.81 -7.13 -31.64
CA GLU A 76 12.72 -6.34 -30.82
C GLU A 76 12.14 -6.04 -29.43
N ALA A 77 10.82 -5.84 -29.31
CA ALA A 77 10.16 -5.70 -28.02
C ALA A 77 10.24 -7.01 -27.21
N ARG A 78 10.03 -8.14 -27.87
CA ARG A 78 10.11 -9.48 -27.26
C ARG A 78 11.53 -9.79 -26.79
N ASP A 79 12.53 -9.52 -27.63
CA ASP A 79 13.94 -9.75 -27.31
C ASP A 79 14.40 -8.89 -26.12
N ARG A 80 13.98 -7.61 -26.06
CA ARG A 80 14.28 -6.74 -24.91
C ARG A 80 13.63 -7.23 -23.63
N LEU A 81 12.35 -7.62 -23.67
CA LEU A 81 11.68 -8.14 -22.47
C LEU A 81 12.32 -9.46 -22.02
N MET A 82 12.69 -10.35 -22.95
CA MET A 82 13.38 -11.60 -22.65
C MET A 82 14.75 -11.36 -22.01
N ALA A 83 15.54 -10.43 -22.55
CA ALA A 83 16.82 -10.04 -21.96
C ALA A 83 16.64 -9.48 -20.54
N GLY A 84 15.65 -8.60 -20.35
CA GLY A 84 15.29 -8.05 -19.04
C GLY A 84 14.84 -9.11 -18.04
N TRP A 85 14.05 -10.09 -18.49
CA TRP A 85 13.61 -11.23 -17.67
C TRP A 85 14.79 -12.09 -17.22
N ILE A 86 15.72 -12.43 -18.12
CA ILE A 86 16.91 -13.22 -17.79
C ILE A 86 17.78 -12.49 -16.76
N ASP A 87 18.02 -11.20 -16.95
CA ASP A 87 18.76 -10.35 -16.00
C ASP A 87 18.06 -10.28 -14.63
N LEU A 88 16.73 -10.12 -14.63
CA LEU A 88 15.92 -10.11 -13.42
C LEU A 88 16.02 -11.43 -12.63
N LEU A 89 15.95 -12.58 -13.32
CA LEU A 89 16.10 -13.88 -12.66
C LEU A 89 17.47 -14.03 -11.97
N GLY A 90 18.53 -13.51 -12.59
CA GLY A 90 19.86 -13.43 -11.98
C GLY A 90 19.85 -12.57 -10.71
N ALA A 91 19.29 -11.36 -10.79
CA ALA A 91 19.19 -10.45 -9.65
C ALA A 91 18.35 -11.01 -8.49
N LEU A 92 17.25 -11.71 -8.79
CA LEU A 92 16.42 -12.36 -7.79
C LEU A 92 17.19 -13.46 -7.06
N ARG A 93 18.00 -14.26 -7.77
CA ARG A 93 18.83 -15.30 -7.12
C ARG A 93 19.81 -14.69 -6.13
N GLU A 94 20.45 -13.59 -6.50
CA GLU A 94 21.38 -12.85 -5.63
C GLU A 94 20.65 -12.22 -4.43
N GLY A 95 19.53 -11.54 -4.68
CA GLY A 95 18.73 -10.90 -3.66
C GLY A 95 18.16 -11.90 -2.65
N VAL A 96 17.65 -13.05 -3.11
CA VAL A 96 17.14 -14.11 -2.24
C VAL A 96 18.25 -14.67 -1.36
N ALA A 97 19.45 -14.89 -1.90
CA ALA A 97 20.60 -15.33 -1.10
C ALA A 97 20.99 -14.28 -0.05
N GLU A 98 20.94 -12.98 -0.38
CA GLU A 98 21.12 -11.90 0.59
C GLU A 98 20.08 -11.96 1.71
N LEU A 99 18.79 -12.11 1.37
CA LEU A 99 17.71 -12.19 2.36
C LEU A 99 17.85 -13.41 3.27
N GLN A 100 18.23 -14.57 2.72
CA GLN A 100 18.49 -15.78 3.50
C GLN A 100 19.64 -15.58 4.50
N ALA A 101 20.67 -14.83 4.11
CA ALA A 101 21.81 -14.54 4.98
C ALA A 101 21.48 -13.52 6.07
N LYS A 102 20.71 -12.46 5.74
CA LYS A 102 20.39 -11.36 6.68
C LYS A 102 19.21 -11.66 7.60
N GLY A 103 18.24 -12.46 7.14
CA GLY A 103 16.98 -12.61 7.85
C GLY A 103 16.33 -11.25 8.14
N ASN A 104 15.90 -11.04 9.39
CA ASN A 104 15.19 -9.83 9.83
C ASN A 104 16.01 -8.54 9.72
N GLU A 105 17.34 -8.61 9.67
CA GLU A 105 18.21 -7.44 9.49
C GLU A 105 18.09 -6.83 8.09
N ALA A 106 17.43 -7.51 7.14
CA ALA A 106 17.13 -6.97 5.82
C ALA A 106 16.06 -5.87 5.85
N ILE A 107 15.26 -5.76 6.92
CA ILE A 107 14.28 -4.71 7.10
C ILE A 107 14.93 -3.54 7.86
N PRO A 108 14.99 -2.34 7.28
CA PRO A 108 15.59 -1.19 7.96
C PRO A 108 14.76 -0.83 9.19
N GLU A 109 15.47 -0.54 10.28
CA GLU A 109 14.90 -0.07 11.53
C GLU A 109 15.45 1.33 11.83
N VAL A 110 14.56 2.25 12.23
CA VAL A 110 14.90 3.65 12.51
C VAL A 110 14.15 4.11 13.76
N SER A 111 14.80 4.94 14.59
CA SER A 111 14.11 5.55 15.73
C SER A 111 13.24 6.73 15.30
N TYR A 112 12.11 6.96 15.98
CA TYR A 112 11.30 8.16 15.76
C TYR A 112 12.13 9.45 15.92
N ALA A 113 13.08 9.45 16.85
CA ALA A 113 13.98 10.59 17.05
C ALA A 113 14.82 10.91 15.80
N GLU A 114 15.24 9.92 15.01
CA GLU A 114 15.92 10.14 13.72
C GLU A 114 14.98 10.68 12.64
N VAL A 115 13.74 10.18 12.62
CA VAL A 115 12.68 10.68 11.72
C VAL A 115 12.37 12.14 12.03
N GLU A 116 12.21 12.49 13.31
CA GLU A 116 11.91 13.84 13.79
C GLU A 116 13.03 14.84 13.42
N ARG A 117 14.30 14.43 13.58
CA ARG A 117 15.46 15.23 13.17
C ARG A 117 15.57 15.41 11.65
N GLY A 118 14.79 14.70 10.85
CA GLY A 118 14.86 14.72 9.39
C GLY A 118 16.14 14.07 8.86
N SER A 119 16.67 13.06 9.56
CA SER A 119 17.82 12.29 9.06
C SER A 119 17.47 11.63 7.73
N LYS A 120 18.44 11.60 6.81
CA LYS A 120 18.30 10.93 5.51
C LYS A 120 19.01 9.58 5.42
N SER A 121 19.76 9.18 6.47
CA SER A 121 20.61 7.99 6.48
C SER A 121 19.88 6.67 6.21
N TRP A 122 18.58 6.62 6.50
CA TRP A 122 17.73 5.44 6.34
C TRP A 122 16.93 5.43 5.03
N GLN A 123 16.81 6.58 4.35
CA GLN A 123 15.85 6.77 3.25
C GLN A 123 16.17 5.87 2.05
N ASP A 124 17.46 5.76 1.68
CA ASP A 124 17.89 4.93 0.55
C ASP A 124 17.64 3.44 0.81
N GLU A 125 17.88 2.95 2.04
CA GLU A 125 17.60 1.55 2.37
C GLU A 125 16.09 1.28 2.40
N VAL A 126 15.28 2.23 2.87
CA VAL A 126 13.81 2.11 2.78
C VAL A 126 13.35 2.11 1.33
N ARG A 127 13.93 2.95 0.47
CA ARG A 127 13.62 2.94 -0.97
C ARG A 127 14.04 1.64 -1.65
N LYS A 128 15.14 1.03 -1.23
CA LYS A 128 15.60 -0.28 -1.72
C LYS A 128 14.68 -1.41 -1.27
N ARG A 129 14.32 -1.45 0.02
CA ARG A 129 13.61 -2.57 0.65
C ARG A 129 12.09 -2.47 0.56
N GLY A 130 11.55 -1.26 0.44
CA GLY A 130 10.11 -1.01 0.38
C GLY A 130 9.37 -1.19 1.72
N SER A 131 10.09 -1.35 2.82
CA SER A 131 9.54 -1.53 4.17
C SER A 131 10.46 -0.91 5.21
N VAL A 132 9.91 -0.54 6.37
CA VAL A 132 10.68 0.03 7.49
C VAL A 132 9.97 -0.22 8.81
N VAL A 133 10.73 -0.39 9.89
CA VAL A 133 10.24 -0.32 11.27
C VAL A 133 10.65 1.01 11.88
N VAL A 134 9.67 1.79 12.34
CA VAL A 134 9.93 3.04 13.09
C VAL A 134 9.68 2.79 14.57
N ARG A 135 10.75 2.82 15.38
CA ARG A 135 10.69 2.59 16.83
C ARG A 135 10.29 3.85 17.58
N ASP A 136 9.70 3.67 18.75
CA ASP A 136 9.44 4.73 19.73
C ASP A 136 8.58 5.89 19.19
N VAL A 137 7.61 5.57 18.31
CA VAL A 137 6.69 6.57 17.74
C VAL A 137 5.70 7.09 18.79
N VAL A 138 5.21 6.22 19.66
CA VAL A 138 4.27 6.55 20.75
C VAL A 138 4.75 5.82 22.01
N ASP A 139 4.54 6.44 23.17
CA ASP A 139 4.89 5.84 24.47
C ASP A 139 4.08 4.55 24.73
N ASP A 140 4.75 3.53 25.26
CA ASP A 140 4.17 2.22 25.53
C ASP A 140 2.93 2.30 26.44
N ALA A 141 2.94 3.17 27.46
CA ALA A 141 1.82 3.29 28.39
C ALA A 141 0.58 3.88 27.70
N GLU A 142 0.78 4.83 26.78
CA GLU A 142 -0.30 5.41 25.98
C GLU A 142 -0.90 4.37 25.02
N VAL A 143 -0.04 3.64 24.32
CA VAL A 143 -0.42 2.55 23.40
C VAL A 143 -1.19 1.43 24.12
N LEU A 144 -0.69 0.99 25.27
CA LEU A 144 -1.36 -0.04 26.09
C LEU A 144 -2.69 0.46 26.66
N GLY A 145 -2.76 1.74 27.05
CA GLY A 145 -4.00 2.39 27.47
C GLY A 145 -5.04 2.46 26.34
N TRP A 146 -4.63 2.70 25.10
CA TRP A 146 -5.48 2.65 23.91
C TRP A 146 -6.01 1.23 23.64
N LYS A 147 -5.15 0.22 23.73
CA LYS A 147 -5.57 -1.19 23.60
C LYS A 147 -6.64 -1.54 24.63
N GLN A 148 -6.46 -1.16 25.89
CA GLN A 148 -7.44 -1.43 26.93
C GLN A 148 -8.79 -0.75 26.66
N GLN A 149 -8.78 0.51 26.21
CA GLN A 149 -10.00 1.23 25.82
C GLN A 149 -10.74 0.57 24.64
N VAL A 150 -10.02 0.02 23.65
CA VAL A 150 -10.64 -0.73 22.55
C VAL A 150 -11.32 -2.00 23.07
N LEU A 151 -10.64 -2.75 23.94
CA LEU A 151 -11.19 -3.98 24.53
C LEU A 151 -12.44 -3.70 25.37
N GLU A 152 -12.43 -2.62 26.14
CA GLU A 152 -13.59 -2.17 26.90
C GLU A 152 -14.75 -1.75 25.99
N TYR A 153 -14.46 -0.96 24.95
CA TYR A 153 -15.46 -0.57 23.95
C TYR A 153 -16.13 -1.78 23.28
N VAL A 154 -15.35 -2.78 22.86
CA VAL A 154 -15.88 -4.01 22.26
C VAL A 154 -16.73 -4.81 23.26
N LYS A 155 -16.31 -4.88 24.52
CA LYS A 155 -17.05 -5.57 25.59
C LYS A 155 -18.41 -4.93 25.84
N GLU A 156 -18.48 -3.60 25.82
CA GLU A 156 -19.72 -2.84 25.99
C GLU A 156 -20.62 -2.87 24.74
N ASN A 157 -20.05 -3.20 23.58
CA ASN A 157 -20.73 -3.19 22.28
C ASN A 157 -20.61 -4.54 21.56
N PRO A 158 -21.28 -5.61 22.04
CA PRO A 158 -21.16 -6.95 21.46
C PRO A 158 -21.62 -7.05 19.99
N GLN A 159 -22.41 -6.08 19.51
CA GLN A 159 -22.87 -5.94 18.13
C GLN A 159 -21.77 -5.56 17.13
N VAL A 160 -20.58 -5.15 17.60
CA VAL A 160 -19.43 -4.84 16.73
C VAL A 160 -19.15 -6.04 15.82
N LYS A 161 -19.18 -5.84 14.50
CA LYS A 161 -18.84 -6.89 13.52
C LYS A 161 -17.34 -7.24 13.64
N GLY A 162 -16.99 -8.48 13.35
CA GLY A 162 -15.60 -8.91 13.37
C GLY A 162 -15.41 -10.34 12.90
N PHE A 163 -14.17 -10.70 12.64
CA PHE A 163 -13.77 -12.01 12.13
C PHE A 163 -12.68 -12.65 13.02
N PRO A 164 -12.70 -13.98 13.22
CA PRO A 164 -13.86 -14.87 13.02
C PRO A 164 -15.07 -14.47 13.88
N ALA A 165 -16.28 -14.81 13.46
CA ALA A 165 -17.51 -14.38 14.15
C ALA A 165 -17.62 -14.91 15.60
N ASP A 166 -17.10 -16.11 15.85
CA ASP A 166 -17.07 -16.81 17.15
C ASP A 166 -15.91 -16.39 18.05
N ASN A 167 -14.87 -15.77 17.49
CA ASN A 167 -13.68 -15.31 18.20
C ASN A 167 -13.09 -14.08 17.50
N LYS A 168 -13.76 -12.93 17.64
CA LYS A 168 -13.42 -11.70 16.92
C LYS A 168 -12.00 -11.27 17.28
N GLN A 169 -11.15 -11.22 16.26
CA GLN A 169 -9.78 -10.74 16.37
C GLN A 169 -9.47 -9.66 15.34
N VAL A 170 -10.20 -9.63 14.22
CA VAL A 170 -10.33 -8.48 13.33
C VAL A 170 -11.66 -7.81 13.66
N PHE A 171 -11.62 -6.52 13.97
CA PHE A 171 -12.79 -5.75 14.36
C PHE A 171 -13.11 -4.73 13.29
N GLU A 172 -14.37 -4.74 12.83
CA GLU A 172 -14.95 -3.74 11.93
C GLU A 172 -15.26 -2.45 12.69
N LEU A 173 -14.20 -1.86 13.26
CA LEU A 173 -14.20 -0.64 14.04
C LEU A 173 -13.35 0.41 13.33
N TYR A 174 -13.87 1.62 13.21
CA TYR A 174 -13.26 2.67 12.38
C TYR A 174 -13.11 4.00 13.12
N TRP A 175 -13.90 4.23 14.17
CA TRP A 175 -14.07 5.53 14.81
C TRP A 175 -13.99 5.46 16.33
N SER A 176 -13.43 4.39 16.88
CA SER A 176 -13.18 4.34 18.32
C SER A 176 -12.26 5.49 18.73
N ARG A 177 -12.44 6.02 19.95
CA ARG A 177 -11.59 7.10 20.48
C ARG A 177 -10.09 6.78 20.34
N PRO A 178 -9.60 5.58 20.71
CA PRO A 178 -8.20 5.21 20.51
C PRO A 178 -7.73 5.30 19.05
N GLN A 179 -8.52 4.81 18.08
CA GLN A 179 -8.14 4.90 16.66
C GLN A 179 -8.04 6.34 16.18
N VAL A 180 -8.96 7.22 16.61
CA VAL A 180 -8.93 8.64 16.24
C VAL A 180 -7.70 9.32 16.85
N LEU A 181 -7.42 9.07 18.14
CA LEU A 181 -6.26 9.61 18.82
C LEU A 181 -4.96 9.16 18.15
N ALA A 182 -4.78 7.86 17.90
CA ALA A 182 -3.60 7.32 17.23
C ALA A 182 -3.37 7.98 15.86
N ARG A 183 -4.40 8.04 15.00
CA ARG A 183 -4.31 8.68 13.66
C ARG A 183 -3.98 10.17 13.72
N SER A 184 -4.36 10.84 14.80
CA SER A 184 -4.07 12.27 15.03
C SER A 184 -2.80 12.53 15.85
N HIS A 185 -2.10 11.48 16.28
CA HIS A 185 -0.93 11.63 17.14
C HIS A 185 0.19 12.38 16.40
N PRO A 186 0.79 13.44 16.98
CA PRO A 186 1.77 14.27 16.28
C PRO A 186 2.94 13.47 15.69
N ASN A 187 3.47 12.50 16.45
CA ASN A 187 4.57 11.66 16.00
C ASN A 187 4.15 10.75 14.83
N LEU A 188 2.92 10.24 14.82
CA LEU A 188 2.45 9.38 13.73
C LEU A 188 2.23 10.20 12.44
N LEU A 189 1.68 11.41 12.56
CA LEU A 189 1.54 12.34 11.44
C LEU A 189 2.92 12.73 10.88
N LYS A 190 3.90 13.00 11.76
CA LYS A 190 5.27 13.32 11.36
C LYS A 190 5.96 12.15 10.66
N THR A 191 5.80 10.94 11.18
CA THR A 191 6.30 9.70 10.56
C THR A 191 5.65 9.49 9.18
N THR A 192 4.34 9.66 9.07
CA THR A 192 3.62 9.53 7.80
C THR A 192 4.13 10.54 6.77
N GLN A 193 4.32 11.80 7.18
CA GLN A 193 4.91 12.84 6.33
C GLN A 193 6.33 12.46 5.87
N ALA A 194 7.17 11.92 6.76
CA ALA A 194 8.52 11.48 6.40
C ALA A 194 8.50 10.33 5.39
N MET A 195 7.58 9.36 5.53
CA MET A 195 7.42 8.28 4.55
C MET A 195 6.93 8.79 3.19
N LEU A 196 5.93 9.68 3.18
CA LEU A 196 5.44 10.28 1.94
C LEU A 196 6.52 11.13 1.24
N SER A 197 7.45 11.72 1.98
CA SER A 197 8.56 12.51 1.42
C SER A 197 9.59 11.67 0.64
N LEU A 198 9.53 10.34 0.73
CA LEU A 198 10.35 9.46 -0.11
C LEU A 198 9.89 9.45 -1.56
N PHE A 199 8.64 9.83 -1.83
CA PHE A 199 8.09 9.89 -3.18
C PHE A 199 8.55 11.12 -3.94
N GLU A 200 8.59 11.01 -5.26
CA GLU A 200 8.96 12.09 -6.17
C GLU A 200 7.76 12.46 -7.04
N ALA A 201 7.41 13.75 -7.00
CA ALA A 201 6.38 14.38 -7.82
C ALA A 201 7.02 15.27 -8.89
N GLY A 202 6.51 15.19 -10.12
CA GLY A 202 6.83 16.12 -11.19
C GLY A 202 6.13 17.47 -11.02
N PRO A 203 6.52 18.50 -11.79
CA PRO A 203 5.93 19.84 -11.70
C PRO A 203 4.42 19.90 -11.97
N GLU A 204 3.91 19.00 -12.80
CA GLU A 204 2.50 18.93 -13.22
C GLU A 204 1.67 17.94 -12.36
N ASP A 205 2.30 17.24 -11.42
CA ASP A 205 1.61 16.25 -10.58
C ASP A 205 0.80 16.98 -9.49
N GLU A 206 -0.53 16.88 -9.56
CA GLU A 206 -1.45 17.49 -8.60
C GLU A 206 -1.53 16.68 -7.29
N VAL A 207 -0.44 16.68 -6.51
CA VAL A 207 -0.34 15.94 -5.25
C VAL A 207 0.44 16.69 -4.18
N SER A 208 0.02 16.56 -2.92
CA SER A 208 0.79 17.02 -1.77
C SER A 208 1.41 15.84 -1.04
N LEU A 209 2.73 15.71 -1.10
CA LEU A 209 3.50 14.71 -0.35
C LEU A 209 3.82 15.15 1.09
N SER A 210 3.41 16.36 1.48
CA SER A 210 3.67 16.92 2.80
C SER A 210 2.43 16.96 3.70
N THR A 211 1.25 16.67 3.16
CA THR A 211 -0.04 16.76 3.87
C THR A 211 -0.70 15.37 3.91
N PRO A 212 -0.48 14.58 4.97
CA PRO A 212 -1.10 13.27 5.08
C PRO A 212 -2.61 13.40 5.27
N LEU A 213 -3.37 12.51 4.62
CA LEU A 213 -4.80 12.33 4.86
C LEU A 213 -5.03 11.14 5.80
N SER A 214 -6.05 11.23 6.64
CA SER A 214 -6.45 10.12 7.51
C SER A 214 -7.35 9.15 6.74
N TYR A 215 -6.90 7.91 6.60
CA TYR A 215 -7.72 6.79 6.12
C TYR A 215 -8.22 6.00 7.32
N ALA A 216 -9.54 5.81 7.42
CA ALA A 216 -10.14 5.04 8.52
C ALA A 216 -10.20 3.57 8.13
N ASP A 217 -9.50 2.74 8.88
CA ASP A 217 -9.52 1.29 8.70
C ASP A 217 -9.76 0.58 10.04
N ARG A 218 -9.93 -0.73 9.93
CA ARG A 218 -10.17 -1.73 10.97
C ARG A 218 -9.02 -1.80 11.96
N LEU A 219 -9.20 -2.64 12.97
CA LEU A 219 -8.14 -3.02 13.89
C LEU A 219 -8.09 -4.53 14.11
N ARG A 220 -6.90 -5.03 14.43
CA ARG A 220 -6.68 -6.43 14.80
C ARG A 220 -6.10 -6.54 16.21
N ILE A 221 -6.66 -7.43 17.02
CA ILE A 221 -6.10 -7.89 18.31
C ILE A 221 -6.06 -9.41 18.25
N ARG A 222 -4.89 -9.96 17.91
CA ARG A 222 -4.68 -11.41 17.76
C ARG A 222 -4.46 -12.06 19.13
N LEU A 223 -5.08 -13.23 19.34
CA LEU A 223 -4.87 -14.08 20.50
C LEU A 223 -3.82 -15.17 20.20
N PRO A 224 -3.00 -15.56 21.18
CA PRO A 224 -2.06 -16.68 21.03
C PRO A 224 -2.77 -17.97 20.58
N GLY A 225 -2.14 -18.71 19.67
CA GLY A 225 -2.65 -19.98 19.14
C GLY A 225 -3.69 -19.86 18.02
N ASP A 226 -4.07 -18.64 17.60
CA ASP A 226 -4.94 -18.47 16.45
C ASP A 226 -4.21 -18.78 15.14
N ALA A 227 -4.78 -19.70 14.35
CA ALA A 227 -4.35 -20.04 13.00
C ALA A 227 -5.46 -19.77 11.95
N LYS A 228 -6.63 -19.26 12.35
CA LYS A 228 -7.79 -19.09 11.45
C LYS A 228 -7.62 -17.93 10.47
N PHE A 229 -6.84 -16.90 10.83
CA PHE A 229 -6.58 -15.74 9.97
C PHE A 229 -5.11 -15.68 9.55
N ALA A 230 -4.77 -16.50 8.56
CA ALA A 230 -3.49 -16.47 7.85
C ALA A 230 -3.77 -16.17 6.37
N LEU A 231 -3.44 -14.96 5.93
CA LEU A 231 -3.50 -14.57 4.52
C LEU A 231 -2.25 -15.10 3.81
N GLY A 232 -2.43 -15.60 2.59
CA GLY A 232 -1.31 -15.88 1.71
C GLY A 232 -0.59 -14.59 1.31
N PRO A 233 0.63 -14.68 0.74
CA PRO A 233 1.35 -13.52 0.25
C PRO A 233 0.54 -12.82 -0.85
N HIS A 234 0.47 -11.50 -0.83
CA HIS A 234 -0.35 -10.72 -1.76
C HIS A 234 0.15 -9.28 -1.93
N ILE A 235 -0.39 -8.58 -2.93
CA ILE A 235 -0.19 -7.15 -3.18
C ILE A 235 -1.55 -6.48 -3.32
N ASP A 236 -1.84 -5.52 -2.45
CA ASP A 236 -3.04 -4.69 -2.51
C ASP A 236 -2.99 -3.61 -3.60
N GLY A 237 -4.07 -2.85 -3.74
CA GLY A 237 -4.16 -1.72 -4.66
C GLY A 237 -4.39 -2.15 -6.10
N GLY A 238 -5.25 -3.17 -6.29
CA GLY A 238 -5.61 -3.74 -7.59
C GLY A 238 -4.90 -5.07 -7.87
N GLY A 239 -5.35 -5.76 -8.90
CA GLY A 239 -4.81 -7.02 -9.41
C GLY A 239 -4.45 -6.85 -10.89
N LEU A 240 -5.37 -7.29 -11.77
CA LEU A 240 -5.24 -7.20 -13.23
C LEU A 240 -5.11 -5.78 -13.77
N GLU A 241 -5.59 -4.79 -13.02
CA GLU A 241 -5.53 -3.38 -13.39
C GLU A 241 -4.11 -2.90 -13.69
N ARG A 242 -3.07 -3.51 -13.10
CA ARG A 242 -1.67 -3.16 -13.35
C ARG A 242 -1.26 -3.30 -14.83
N TRP A 243 -1.94 -4.16 -15.58
CA TRP A 243 -1.70 -4.35 -17.02
C TRP A 243 -2.81 -3.78 -17.88
N GLU A 244 -4.05 -3.92 -17.42
CA GLU A 244 -5.23 -3.59 -18.21
C GLU A 244 -5.56 -2.10 -18.20
N ASP A 245 -5.41 -1.43 -17.05
CA ASP A 245 -5.67 0.00 -16.96
C ASP A 245 -4.56 0.77 -17.68
N VAL A 246 -4.98 1.66 -18.58
CA VAL A 246 -4.06 2.40 -19.46
C VAL A 246 -3.19 3.40 -18.70
N GLU A 247 -3.68 3.92 -17.57
CA GLU A 247 -2.94 4.83 -16.71
C GLU A 247 -2.06 4.04 -15.73
N TYR A 248 -2.59 3.02 -15.07
CA TYR A 248 -1.87 2.22 -14.08
C TYR A 248 -0.65 1.52 -14.68
N ARG A 249 -0.76 0.97 -15.90
CA ARG A 249 0.38 0.33 -16.56
C ARG A 249 1.53 1.30 -16.85
N LYS A 250 1.29 2.62 -16.89
CA LYS A 250 2.37 3.62 -17.07
C LYS A 250 3.33 3.62 -15.88
N CYS A 251 2.89 3.20 -14.69
CA CYS A 251 3.76 2.96 -13.53
C CYS A 251 4.88 1.96 -13.84
N TYR A 252 4.66 1.05 -14.80
CA TYR A 252 5.54 -0.07 -15.09
C TYR A 252 6.17 0.01 -16.49
N THR A 253 6.17 1.20 -17.11
CA THR A 253 6.69 1.42 -18.47
C THR A 253 8.12 0.88 -18.65
N GLU A 254 9.03 1.19 -17.73
CA GLU A 254 10.42 0.72 -17.79
C GLU A 254 10.51 -0.80 -17.69
N ILE A 255 9.70 -1.42 -16.84
CA ILE A 255 9.67 -2.88 -16.67
C ILE A 255 9.13 -3.53 -17.95
N LEU A 256 8.01 -3.06 -18.49
CA LEU A 256 7.40 -3.58 -19.72
C LEU A 256 8.28 -3.35 -20.96
N ALA A 257 9.23 -2.41 -20.90
CA ALA A 257 10.24 -2.21 -21.94
C ALA A 257 11.49 -3.11 -21.80
N GLY A 258 11.57 -3.94 -20.75
CA GLY A 258 12.73 -4.77 -20.42
C GLY A 258 13.81 -4.06 -19.60
N ASN A 259 13.64 -2.78 -19.27
CA ASN A 259 14.61 -1.94 -18.54
C ASN A 259 14.29 -1.87 -17.04
N TRP A 260 13.92 -2.99 -16.42
CA TRP A 260 13.38 -3.01 -15.06
C TRP A 260 14.29 -2.37 -14.00
N ARG A 261 15.61 -2.35 -14.22
CA ARG A 261 16.57 -1.68 -13.32
C ARG A 261 16.37 -0.16 -13.24
N ASN A 262 15.77 0.46 -14.24
CA ASN A 262 15.43 1.88 -14.27
C ASN A 262 14.07 2.18 -13.61
N HIS A 263 13.34 1.15 -13.17
CA HIS A 263 12.06 1.35 -12.49
C HIS A 263 12.27 2.04 -11.14
N ASP A 264 11.57 3.16 -10.95
CA ASP A 264 11.47 3.84 -9.66
C ASP A 264 10.06 3.66 -9.08
N SER A 265 9.98 2.85 -8.02
CA SER A 265 8.72 2.58 -7.33
C SER A 265 8.16 3.79 -6.58
N PHE A 266 9.00 4.82 -6.35
CA PHE A 266 8.69 6.04 -5.61
C PHE A 266 8.27 7.22 -6.52
N LYS A 267 8.18 7.01 -7.83
CA LYS A 267 7.61 7.99 -8.76
C LYS A 267 6.08 8.02 -8.64
N ILE A 268 5.50 9.17 -8.30
CA ILE A 268 4.06 9.29 -8.02
C ILE A 268 3.22 9.54 -9.27
N GLY A 269 3.68 10.36 -10.22
CA GLY A 269 2.82 10.89 -11.30
C GLY A 269 1.97 9.85 -12.03
N PRO A 270 2.53 8.74 -12.54
CA PRO A 270 1.74 7.70 -13.20
C PRO A 270 0.66 7.05 -12.32
N ARG A 271 0.80 7.10 -10.99
CA ARG A 271 -0.16 6.51 -10.03
C ARG A 271 -1.37 7.40 -9.79
N LEU A 272 -1.28 8.70 -10.07
CA LEU A 272 -2.35 9.66 -9.76
C LEU A 272 -3.63 9.40 -10.53
N ASN A 273 -3.51 8.94 -11.79
CA ASN A 273 -4.63 8.65 -12.67
C ASN A 273 -4.92 7.15 -12.81
N ALA A 274 -4.20 6.30 -12.07
CA ALA A 274 -4.35 4.86 -12.14
C ALA A 274 -5.72 4.42 -11.60
N ASN A 275 -6.45 3.63 -12.38
CA ASN A 275 -7.65 2.98 -11.90
C ASN A 275 -7.30 1.58 -11.36
N SER A 276 -7.27 1.44 -10.03
CA SER A 276 -7.00 0.16 -9.35
C SER A 276 -8.25 -0.69 -9.11
N ASP A 277 -9.41 -0.32 -9.66
CA ASP A 277 -10.71 -0.93 -9.40
C ASP A 277 -11.57 -1.04 -10.67
N LEU A 278 -11.01 -1.59 -11.76
CA LEU A 278 -11.75 -1.77 -13.01
C LEU A 278 -12.94 -2.74 -12.87
N TYR A 279 -12.85 -3.64 -11.89
CA TYR A 279 -13.81 -4.72 -11.66
C TYR A 279 -14.76 -4.49 -10.50
N HIS A 280 -14.72 -3.30 -9.88
CA HIS A 280 -15.57 -2.96 -8.73
C HIS A 280 -15.46 -3.97 -7.59
N ALA A 281 -14.22 -4.33 -7.26
CA ALA A 281 -13.90 -5.26 -6.21
C ALA A 281 -14.55 -4.83 -4.87
N PRO A 282 -15.15 -5.79 -4.12
CA PRO A 282 -15.68 -5.50 -2.80
C PRO A 282 -14.55 -5.01 -1.90
N ASN A 283 -14.83 -4.01 -1.05
CA ASN A 283 -13.85 -3.43 -0.11
C ASN A 283 -12.56 -2.85 -0.74
N GLN A 284 -12.51 -2.64 -2.06
CA GLN A 284 -11.34 -2.06 -2.70
C GLN A 284 -11.08 -0.62 -2.24
N CYS A 285 -9.81 -0.37 -1.89
CA CYS A 285 -9.33 0.92 -1.41
C CYS A 285 -9.63 2.04 -2.42
N SER A 286 -10.15 3.16 -1.92
CA SER A 286 -10.58 4.29 -2.74
C SER A 286 -9.56 5.42 -2.80
N VAL A 287 -8.38 5.25 -2.20
CA VAL A 287 -7.34 6.27 -2.09
C VAL A 287 -5.99 5.70 -2.50
N PHE A 288 -5.10 6.56 -2.98
CA PHE A 288 -3.69 6.19 -3.11
C PHE A 288 -3.05 6.11 -1.71
N ARG A 289 -2.34 5.00 -1.45
CA ARG A 289 -1.53 4.79 -0.24
C ARG A 289 -0.08 4.62 -0.67
N GLY A 290 0.81 5.55 -0.27
CA GLY A 290 2.25 5.42 -0.55
C GLY A 290 2.89 4.26 0.22
N PHE A 291 2.51 4.14 1.49
CA PHE A 291 2.70 3.02 2.41
C PHE A 291 1.32 2.85 3.06
N GLN A 292 0.73 1.70 3.38
CA GLN A 292 1.17 0.42 3.91
C GLN A 292 1.91 0.50 5.26
N GLY A 293 1.16 0.62 6.38
CA GLY A 293 1.72 0.59 7.74
C GLY A 293 0.69 0.58 8.87
N TRP A 294 1.15 0.24 10.07
CA TRP A 294 0.34 0.17 11.28
C TRP A 294 1.11 0.56 12.55
N LEU A 295 0.36 0.85 13.62
CA LEU A 295 0.91 1.12 14.95
C LEU A 295 0.80 -0.12 15.84
N ALA A 296 1.91 -0.59 16.38
CA ALA A 296 1.94 -1.70 17.33
C ALA A 296 1.13 -1.37 18.60
N LEU A 297 0.27 -2.31 19.08
CA LEU A 297 -0.49 -2.21 20.33
C LEU A 297 -0.04 -3.20 21.43
N SER A 298 1.00 -3.98 21.15
CA SER A 298 1.60 -4.94 22.08
C SER A 298 3.07 -5.19 21.77
N GLU A 299 3.71 -6.06 22.52
CA GLU A 299 4.99 -6.64 22.13
C GLU A 299 4.73 -7.98 21.43
N THR A 300 5.46 -8.27 20.35
CA THR A 300 5.35 -9.52 19.59
C THR A 300 6.67 -9.81 18.90
N GLY A 301 7.18 -11.02 19.11
CA GLY A 301 8.42 -11.51 18.54
C GLY A 301 8.26 -12.18 17.17
N PRO A 302 9.39 -12.53 16.52
CA PRO A 302 9.39 -13.31 15.29
C PRO A 302 8.60 -14.61 15.44
N ASN A 303 7.81 -14.98 14.43
CA ASN A 303 6.95 -16.17 14.38
C ASN A 303 5.74 -16.17 15.34
N GLU A 304 5.49 -15.08 16.07
CA GLU A 304 4.31 -14.94 16.93
C GLU A 304 3.13 -14.32 16.17
N GLY A 305 3.09 -14.57 14.86
CA GLY A 305 2.00 -14.14 14.01
C GLY A 305 2.06 -12.68 13.57
N THR A 306 3.26 -12.13 13.35
CA THR A 306 3.53 -10.77 12.80
C THR A 306 3.50 -10.72 11.27
N LEU A 307 3.70 -9.53 10.68
CA LEU A 307 3.82 -9.38 9.22
C LEU A 307 5.12 -10.01 8.70
N ARG A 308 5.00 -10.61 7.52
CA ARG A 308 6.11 -11.02 6.67
C ARG A 308 6.14 -10.17 5.40
N THR A 309 7.31 -9.64 5.04
CA THR A 309 7.52 -8.86 3.81
C THR A 309 8.56 -9.53 2.91
N TYR A 310 8.58 -9.14 1.64
CA TYR A 310 9.60 -9.56 0.69
C TYR A 310 10.45 -8.35 0.27
N PRO A 311 11.52 -8.01 1.01
CA PRO A 311 12.21 -6.72 0.88
C PRO A 311 13.22 -6.67 -0.28
N LEU A 312 12.75 -7.05 -1.47
CA LEU A 312 13.36 -6.85 -2.79
C LEU A 312 12.35 -6.09 -3.66
N LEU A 313 12.07 -4.83 -3.31
CA LEU A 313 10.93 -4.07 -3.85
C LEU A 313 10.96 -4.00 -5.39
N ARG A 314 12.09 -3.60 -5.96
CA ARG A 314 12.20 -3.40 -7.42
C ARG A 314 12.12 -4.73 -8.16
N GLU A 315 12.84 -5.74 -7.68
CA GLU A 315 12.91 -7.06 -8.29
C GLU A 315 11.55 -7.77 -8.22
N SER A 316 10.86 -7.71 -7.09
CA SER A 316 9.54 -8.33 -6.93
C SER A 316 8.46 -7.66 -7.78
N VAL A 317 8.44 -6.32 -7.85
CA VAL A 317 7.54 -5.59 -8.74
C VAL A 317 7.83 -5.94 -10.20
N ALA A 318 9.12 -5.96 -10.60
CA ALA A 318 9.52 -6.35 -11.95
C ALA A 318 9.09 -7.78 -12.27
N TYR A 319 9.28 -8.70 -11.33
CA TYR A 319 8.91 -10.10 -11.50
C TYR A 319 7.41 -10.23 -11.74
N VAL A 320 6.59 -9.69 -10.84
CA VAL A 320 5.12 -9.77 -10.95
C VAL A 320 4.67 -9.22 -12.30
N ILE A 321 5.15 -8.03 -12.70
CA ILE A 321 4.73 -7.40 -13.95
C ILE A 321 5.17 -8.16 -15.20
N MET A 322 6.38 -8.73 -15.21
CA MET A 322 6.88 -9.51 -16.36
C MET A 322 6.35 -10.94 -16.39
N ARG A 323 5.95 -11.50 -15.25
CA ARG A 323 5.59 -12.92 -15.09
C ARG A 323 4.50 -13.42 -16.04
N PRO A 324 3.44 -12.66 -16.40
CA PRO A 324 2.44 -13.13 -17.37
C PRO A 324 2.99 -13.40 -18.77
N PHE A 325 4.13 -12.80 -19.14
CA PHE A 325 4.74 -12.95 -20.46
C PHE A 325 5.68 -14.16 -20.56
N PHE A 326 5.93 -14.85 -19.46
CA PHE A 326 6.82 -16.00 -19.40
C PHE A 326 6.15 -17.14 -18.66
N ARG A 327 6.33 -18.37 -19.14
CA ARG A 327 5.89 -19.56 -18.42
C ARG A 327 7.08 -20.50 -18.19
N PRO A 328 7.04 -21.29 -17.11
CA PRO A 328 8.07 -22.28 -16.88
C PRO A 328 7.97 -23.40 -17.92
N VAL A 329 9.10 -23.93 -18.36
CA VAL A 329 9.21 -25.11 -19.23
C VAL A 329 8.93 -26.37 -18.41
N ARG A 330 9.53 -26.47 -17.22
CA ARG A 330 9.22 -27.52 -16.25
C ARG A 330 8.23 -26.97 -15.23
N PRO A 331 7.06 -27.61 -15.04
CA PRO A 331 6.11 -27.19 -14.01
C PRO A 331 6.76 -27.11 -12.64
N ILE A 332 6.44 -26.06 -11.91
CA ILE A 332 6.88 -25.86 -10.53
C ILE A 332 5.77 -26.47 -9.66
N LEU A 333 6.08 -27.55 -8.96
CA LEU A 333 5.08 -28.37 -8.27
C LEU A 333 5.13 -28.23 -6.75
N THR A 334 5.96 -27.33 -6.23
CA THR A 334 6.25 -27.24 -4.80
C THR A 334 5.99 -25.84 -4.27
N ASN A 335 5.50 -25.77 -3.03
CA ASN A 335 5.35 -24.51 -2.31
C ASN A 335 6.67 -23.95 -1.75
N SER A 336 7.81 -24.56 -2.10
CA SER A 336 9.15 -24.16 -1.68
C SER A 336 10.09 -24.25 -2.88
N PRO A 337 9.92 -23.37 -3.87
CA PRO A 337 10.69 -23.41 -5.10
C PRO A 337 12.18 -23.20 -4.84
N SER A 338 13.03 -23.90 -5.59
CA SER A 338 14.48 -23.77 -5.42
C SER A 338 15.04 -22.61 -6.25
N LEU A 339 16.25 -22.16 -5.93
CA LEU A 339 16.97 -21.19 -6.76
C LEU A 339 17.22 -21.70 -8.19
N GLU A 340 17.15 -23.01 -8.45
CA GLU A 340 17.29 -23.60 -9.78
C GLU A 340 16.04 -23.39 -10.64
N ASP A 341 14.88 -23.19 -10.03
CA ASP A 341 13.66 -22.87 -10.77
C ASP A 341 13.70 -21.45 -11.38
N LEU A 342 14.55 -20.57 -10.83
CA LEU A 342 14.91 -19.28 -11.42
C LEU A 342 15.97 -19.40 -12.53
N SER A 343 16.41 -20.61 -12.90
CA SER A 343 17.35 -20.76 -14.02
C SER A 343 16.71 -20.22 -15.30
N PRO A 344 17.40 -19.34 -16.06
CA PRO A 344 16.90 -18.82 -17.34
C PRO A 344 16.44 -19.92 -18.32
N SER A 345 17.08 -21.09 -18.29
CA SER A 345 16.72 -22.24 -19.13
C SER A 345 15.34 -22.84 -18.82
N ASN A 346 14.75 -22.52 -17.67
CA ASN A 346 13.43 -22.98 -17.28
C ASN A 346 12.32 -22.05 -17.77
N TRP A 347 12.60 -20.95 -18.47
CA TRP A 347 11.60 -19.95 -18.82
C TRP A 347 11.49 -19.76 -20.33
N VAL A 348 10.26 -19.69 -20.83
CA VAL A 348 9.95 -19.42 -22.23
C VAL A 348 8.87 -18.35 -22.31
N MET A 349 8.94 -17.49 -23.33
CA MET A 349 7.93 -16.47 -23.58
C MET A 349 6.58 -17.11 -23.91
N ASP A 350 5.51 -16.52 -23.38
CA ASP A 350 4.13 -16.95 -23.59
C ASP A 350 3.20 -15.75 -23.80
N LEU A 351 2.75 -15.60 -25.04
CA LEU A 351 1.78 -14.57 -25.45
C LEU A 351 0.43 -15.19 -25.84
N GLU A 352 0.31 -16.52 -25.80
CA GLU A 352 -0.84 -17.24 -26.33
C GLU A 352 -1.84 -17.60 -25.23
N THR A 353 -1.36 -17.91 -24.03
CA THR A 353 -2.24 -18.12 -22.89
C THR A 353 -2.83 -16.81 -22.39
N THR A 354 -3.99 -16.91 -21.78
CA THR A 354 -4.66 -15.81 -21.10
C THR A 354 -4.18 -15.64 -19.66
N ASP A 355 -3.19 -16.41 -19.21
CA ASP A 355 -2.83 -16.50 -17.80
C ASP A 355 -2.11 -15.25 -17.30
N PHE A 356 -2.64 -14.67 -16.21
CA PHE A 356 -1.97 -13.67 -15.39
C PHE A 356 -1.87 -14.25 -13.98
N PRO A 357 -0.74 -14.87 -13.62
CA PRO A 357 -0.68 -15.68 -12.42
C PRO A 357 -1.04 -14.88 -11.15
N GLY A 358 -1.89 -15.45 -10.31
CA GLY A 358 -2.38 -14.83 -9.07
C GLY A 358 -3.34 -13.64 -9.24
N ALA A 359 -3.65 -13.24 -10.47
CA ALA A 359 -4.51 -12.10 -10.75
C ALA A 359 -5.92 -12.58 -11.17
N VAL A 360 -6.93 -12.19 -10.38
CA VAL A 360 -8.35 -12.51 -10.62
C VAL A 360 -9.14 -11.20 -10.75
N PRO A 361 -10.08 -11.10 -11.70
CA PRO A 361 -10.95 -9.93 -11.80
C PRO A 361 -11.68 -9.67 -10.48
N GLY A 362 -11.61 -8.44 -9.98
CA GLY A 362 -12.30 -8.06 -8.75
C GLY A 362 -11.62 -8.52 -7.45
N SER A 363 -10.33 -8.85 -7.50
CA SER A 363 -9.55 -9.28 -6.34
C SER A 363 -8.17 -8.60 -6.29
N GLY A 364 -7.53 -8.67 -5.13
CA GLY A 364 -6.10 -8.31 -5.00
C GLY A 364 -5.20 -9.26 -5.80
N GLN A 365 -3.93 -8.89 -5.93
CA GLN A 365 -2.93 -9.79 -6.51
C GLN A 365 -2.49 -10.81 -5.47
N GLU A 366 -2.89 -12.07 -5.63
CA GLU A 366 -2.35 -13.15 -4.81
C GLU A 366 -0.98 -13.59 -5.36
N LEU A 367 -0.12 -14.03 -4.46
CA LEU A 367 1.20 -14.55 -4.78
C LEU A 367 1.28 -15.93 -4.16
N ASN A 368 1.59 -16.94 -4.94
CA ASN A 368 1.77 -18.28 -4.41
C ASN A 368 3.04 -18.92 -4.98
N ALA A 369 3.60 -19.85 -4.21
CA ALA A 369 4.89 -20.46 -4.54
C ALA A 369 4.86 -21.32 -5.82
N VAL A 370 3.67 -21.64 -6.36
CA VAL A 370 3.50 -22.36 -7.63
C VAL A 370 3.54 -21.39 -8.83
N SER A 371 2.96 -20.19 -8.70
CA SER A 371 2.99 -19.16 -9.74
C SER A 371 4.20 -18.23 -9.67
N ASP A 372 4.69 -17.90 -8.47
CA ASP A 372 5.53 -16.72 -8.19
C ASP A 372 6.80 -17.04 -7.38
N ILE A 373 7.68 -17.85 -7.98
CA ILE A 373 9.04 -18.07 -7.48
C ILE A 373 9.79 -16.73 -7.54
N PRO A 374 10.22 -16.09 -6.43
CA PRO A 374 10.90 -16.67 -5.26
C PRO A 374 10.38 -16.10 -3.92
N LEU A 375 9.11 -15.76 -3.85
CA LEU A 375 8.52 -15.00 -2.74
C LEU A 375 8.42 -15.79 -1.42
N SER A 376 8.94 -17.02 -1.36
CA SER A 376 8.95 -17.86 -0.16
C SER A 376 9.99 -17.43 0.89
N VAL A 377 10.99 -16.62 0.53
CA VAL A 377 11.93 -16.04 1.50
C VAL A 377 11.36 -14.73 2.01
N GLU A 378 10.42 -14.85 2.93
CA GLU A 378 9.84 -13.70 3.60
C GLU A 378 10.59 -13.38 4.87
N VAL A 379 10.77 -12.10 5.12
CA VAL A 379 11.43 -11.57 6.31
C VAL A 379 10.36 -11.10 7.28
N LEU A 380 10.50 -11.46 8.56
CA LEU A 380 9.54 -11.07 9.58
C LEU A 380 9.80 -9.62 9.98
N CYS A 381 8.77 -8.77 9.87
CA CYS A 381 8.82 -7.46 10.51
C CYS A 381 8.80 -7.65 12.03
N PRO A 382 9.81 -7.15 12.77
CA PRO A 382 9.71 -7.07 14.22
C PRO A 382 8.70 -5.98 14.60
N GLY A 383 7.76 -6.30 15.48
CA GLY A 383 6.70 -5.36 15.90
C GLY A 383 5.31 -5.98 15.81
N SER A 384 4.44 -5.62 16.76
CA SER A 384 3.11 -6.21 16.90
C SER A 384 2.08 -5.59 15.96
N LEU A 385 1.06 -6.38 15.67
CA LEU A 385 0.01 -6.08 14.71
C LEU A 385 -1.02 -5.10 15.27
N LEU A 386 -1.22 -4.02 14.52
CA LEU A 386 -2.53 -3.66 14.00
C LEU A 386 -2.48 -4.09 12.53
N ASP A 387 -3.24 -5.07 12.05
CA ASP A 387 -3.43 -5.14 10.60
C ASP A 387 -4.48 -4.08 10.26
N GLY A 388 -4.05 -3.05 9.55
CA GLY A 388 -4.92 -2.02 9.03
C GLY A 388 -4.19 -1.31 7.92
N LEU A 389 -4.63 -1.58 6.70
CA LEU A 389 -4.40 -0.73 5.55
C LEU A 389 -5.63 -0.49 4.72
#